data_AF-A0A921AY32-F1
#
_entry.id   AF-A0A921AY32-F1
#
_cell.length_a   1.000
_cell.length_b   1.000
_cell.length_c   1.000
_cell.angle_alpha   90.00
_cell.angle_beta   90.00
_cell.angle_gamma   90.00
#
_symmetry.space_group_name_H-M   'P 1'
#
loop_
_entity.id
_entity.type
_entity.pdbx_description
1 polymer ?
#
loop_
_entity_poly.entity_id
_entity_poly.type
_entity_poly.pdbx_seq_one_letter_code
_entity_poly.pdbx_strand_id
1 'polypeptide(L)'
;MPEKKENSVGGGILEERALRAFLQAFYRWHEEAAGPMQQCSRGRVLLICLLIRFAGLRLGEALAVDDADDIDKENAVLHVRGKWERVVPLPRTALKKILELRDAPCNVREKGRLCRLDQGYVRRIFTLRAKEAGLCSVNPTDIRNFREQELLRQGVPLSTVELVLGRGGRRRAGERELLQLRESFRLWEGSRQAGRHNMVSGRPLLVRKGEFSCLVHVVTPSGTAFAVRCSTRALSRLDIRDLQEVSVVVRSLQVKLLPGRERETNCFRAHVVDILERGEEARVMVRLAEGGQEFCAVLSRDMLEKLRPVRGKEVWVFIRPEDFTFGRAFALPV
;
A
#
# COMPACT_ATOMS: atom_id res chain seq x y z
N MET A 1 41.60 28.07 -12.97
CA MET A 1 40.88 27.31 -14.02
C MET A 1 40.92 25.84 -13.61
N PRO A 2 39.81 25.11 -13.73
CA PRO A 2 39.15 24.53 -12.56
C PRO A 2 39.08 23.00 -12.61
N GLU A 3 39.14 22.34 -11.46
CA GLU A 3 38.49 21.03 -11.28
C GLU A 3 37.11 21.26 -10.66
N LYS A 4 36.13 21.41 -11.55
CA LYS A 4 34.71 21.25 -11.23
C LYS A 4 34.54 19.84 -10.68
N LYS A 5 34.27 19.71 -9.39
CA LYS A 5 33.58 18.53 -8.86
C LYS A 5 32.19 18.51 -9.51
N GLU A 6 32.00 17.55 -10.40
CA GLU A 6 30.71 17.21 -10.96
C GLU A 6 29.73 16.95 -9.82
N ASN A 7 28.73 17.82 -9.72
CA ASN A 7 27.50 17.57 -9.00
C ASN A 7 26.87 16.33 -9.61
N SER A 8 27.02 15.17 -8.95
CA SER A 8 26.24 14.00 -9.26
C SER A 8 24.78 14.26 -8.85
N VAL A 9 24.02 14.69 -9.84
CA VAL A 9 22.56 14.62 -9.87
C VAL A 9 22.18 13.15 -9.80
N GLY A 10 21.97 12.65 -8.58
CA GLY A 10 21.60 11.27 -8.30
C GLY A 10 20.35 11.23 -7.44
N GLY A 11 19.26 11.83 -7.91
CA GLY A 11 17.93 11.66 -7.31
C GLY A 11 17.41 10.25 -7.57
N GLY A 12 18.02 9.26 -6.92
CA GLY A 12 17.63 7.86 -7.03
C GLY A 12 16.18 7.69 -6.61
N ILE A 13 15.38 7.05 -7.47
CA ILE A 13 14.00 6.71 -7.15
C ILE A 13 14.02 5.74 -5.98
N LEU A 14 13.40 6.12 -4.85
CA LEU A 14 13.27 5.24 -3.70
C LEU A 14 12.40 4.04 -4.08
N GLU A 15 12.91 2.82 -3.95
CA GLU A 15 12.13 1.61 -4.24
C GLU A 15 11.22 1.21 -3.07
N GLU A 16 10.18 0.42 -3.35
CA GLU A 16 9.23 -0.01 -2.31
C GLU A 16 9.89 -0.82 -1.20
N ARG A 17 10.86 -1.68 -1.55
CA ARG A 17 11.63 -2.46 -0.56
C ARG A 17 12.46 -1.56 0.36
N ALA A 18 13.14 -0.57 -0.22
CA ALA A 18 13.95 0.40 0.53
C ALA A 18 13.08 1.25 1.46
N LEU A 19 11.95 1.77 0.96
CA LEU A 19 11.01 2.52 1.80
C LEU A 19 10.44 1.67 2.94
N ARG A 20 10.13 0.39 2.68
CA ARG A 20 9.64 -0.52 3.71
C ARG A 20 10.69 -0.74 4.80
N ALA A 21 11.94 -1.00 4.43
CA ALA A 21 13.04 -1.15 5.37
C ALA A 21 13.26 0.12 6.21
N PHE A 22 13.23 1.29 5.57
CA PHE A 22 13.30 2.59 6.24
C PHE A 22 12.17 2.78 7.26
N LEU A 23 10.92 2.54 6.88
CA LEU A 23 9.78 2.67 7.78
C LEU A 23 9.88 1.67 8.95
N GLN A 24 10.31 0.43 8.69
CA GLN A 24 10.53 -0.57 9.74
C GLN A 24 11.62 -0.15 10.74
N ALA A 25 12.73 0.44 10.27
CA ALA A 25 13.75 1.00 11.16
C ALA A 25 13.17 2.16 11.99
N PHE A 26 12.33 3.01 11.38
CA PHE A 26 11.66 4.11 12.07
C PHE A 26 10.70 3.64 13.17
N TYR A 27 9.88 2.63 12.89
CA TYR A 27 8.97 2.04 13.87
C TYR A 27 9.73 1.36 15.02
N ARG A 28 10.77 0.56 14.70
CA ARG A 28 11.62 -0.05 15.72
C ARG A 28 12.27 0.99 16.62
N TRP A 29 12.84 2.03 16.04
CA TRP A 29 13.39 3.14 16.83
C TRP A 29 12.34 3.79 17.73
N HIS A 30 11.11 3.98 17.28
CA HIS A 30 10.05 4.51 18.15
C HIS A 30 9.73 3.55 19.32
N GLU A 31 9.69 2.25 19.05
CA GLU A 31 9.35 1.21 20.03
C GLU A 31 10.48 0.96 21.05
N GLU A 32 11.74 1.06 20.64
CA GLU A 32 12.95 0.92 21.49
C GLU A 32 13.25 2.17 22.34
N ALA A 33 12.23 2.98 22.64
CA ALA A 33 12.40 4.12 23.53
C ALA A 33 12.65 3.64 24.97
N ALA A 34 13.69 4.18 25.62
CA ALA A 34 14.08 3.81 26.98
C ALA A 34 13.06 4.21 28.06
N GLY A 35 12.06 5.02 27.70
CA GLY A 35 10.98 5.40 28.60
C GLY A 35 9.94 6.31 27.93
N PRO A 36 8.86 6.64 28.65
CA PRO A 36 7.71 7.34 28.07
C PRO A 36 8.09 8.69 27.44
N MET A 37 8.82 9.55 28.14
CA MET A 37 9.19 10.87 27.61
C MET A 37 9.98 10.80 26.29
N GLN A 38 10.89 9.83 26.18
CA GLN A 38 11.62 9.60 24.95
C GLN A 38 10.69 9.06 23.86
N GLN A 39 9.81 8.13 24.17
CA GLN A 39 8.85 7.56 23.23
C GLN A 39 7.98 8.66 22.60
N CYS A 40 7.58 9.65 23.38
CA CYS A 40 6.74 10.76 22.92
C CYS A 40 7.49 11.69 21.97
N SER A 41 8.74 12.02 22.31
CA SER A 41 9.64 12.74 21.41
C SER A 41 9.83 11.99 20.09
N ARG A 42 10.12 10.69 20.13
CA ARG A 42 10.25 9.83 18.94
C ARG A 42 8.94 9.76 18.15
N GLY A 43 7.81 9.68 18.85
CA GLY A 43 6.46 9.62 18.29
C GLY A 43 6.10 10.85 17.47
N ARG A 44 6.53 12.04 17.89
CA ARG A 44 6.36 13.29 17.12
C ARG A 44 7.10 13.26 15.79
N VAL A 45 8.35 12.75 15.77
CA VAL A 45 9.11 12.61 14.52
C VAL A 45 8.48 11.54 13.61
N LEU A 46 8.02 10.43 14.19
CA LEU A 46 7.29 9.40 13.45
C LEU A 46 6.00 9.96 12.85
N LEU A 47 5.22 10.75 13.60
CA LEU A 47 4.03 11.44 13.11
C LEU A 47 4.34 12.29 11.86
N ILE A 48 5.39 13.11 11.90
CA ILE A 48 5.85 13.88 10.74
C ILE A 48 6.20 12.97 9.55
N CYS A 49 6.89 11.85 9.80
CA CYS A 49 7.21 10.88 8.76
C CYS A 49 5.95 10.29 8.11
N LEU A 50 4.91 9.96 8.91
CA LEU A 50 3.65 9.41 8.38
C LEU A 50 2.85 10.45 7.59
N LEU A 51 2.83 11.70 8.05
CA LEU A 51 2.19 12.81 7.32
C LEU A 51 2.84 13.02 5.95
N ILE A 52 4.18 13.02 5.87
CA ILE A 52 4.91 13.09 4.61
C ILE A 52 4.61 11.86 3.73
N ARG A 53 4.62 10.65 4.31
CA ARG A 53 4.43 9.38 3.59
C ARG A 53 3.06 9.23 2.96
N PHE A 54 2.00 9.62 3.67
CA PHE A 54 0.64 9.30 3.25
C PHE A 54 -0.11 10.49 2.66
N ALA A 55 0.10 11.69 3.19
CA ALA A 55 -0.45 12.93 2.62
C ALA A 55 0.49 13.61 1.61
N GLY A 56 1.71 13.08 1.43
CA GLY A 56 2.66 13.61 0.45
C GLY A 56 3.13 15.02 0.80
N LEU A 57 3.18 15.40 2.07
CA LEU A 57 3.52 16.77 2.48
C LEU A 57 4.99 17.13 2.21
N ARG A 58 5.26 18.41 1.97
CA ARG A 58 6.62 18.96 2.11
C ARG A 58 6.99 18.96 3.60
N LEU A 59 8.28 18.88 3.94
CA LEU A 59 8.69 18.92 5.35
C LEU A 59 8.18 20.18 6.07
N GLY A 60 8.28 21.36 5.44
CA GLY A 60 7.75 22.59 6.03
C GLY A 60 6.23 22.58 6.24
N GLU A 61 5.47 21.92 5.36
CA GLU A 61 4.02 21.74 5.53
C GLU A 61 3.75 20.80 6.70
N ALA A 62 4.47 19.67 6.77
CA ALA A 62 4.31 18.68 7.84
C ALA A 62 4.64 19.26 9.23
N LEU A 63 5.62 20.16 9.32
CA LEU A 63 5.98 20.85 10.57
C LEU A 63 4.97 21.92 10.99
N ALA A 64 4.16 22.42 10.05
CA ALA A 64 3.16 23.45 10.28
C ALA A 64 1.76 22.91 10.58
N VAL A 65 1.56 21.59 10.49
CA VAL A 65 0.27 20.94 10.79
C VAL A 65 -0.12 21.19 12.25
N ASP A 66 -1.36 21.62 12.45
CA ASP A 66 -2.01 21.58 13.76
C ASP A 66 -2.66 20.21 13.94
N ASP A 67 -2.08 19.37 14.80
CA ASP A 67 -2.55 18.00 15.01
C ASP A 67 -3.96 17.90 15.63
N ALA A 68 -4.46 18.98 16.24
CA ALA A 68 -5.79 19.02 16.83
C ALA A 68 -6.86 19.39 15.79
N ASP A 69 -6.59 20.40 14.95
CA ASP A 69 -7.63 21.02 14.11
C ASP A 69 -7.52 20.64 12.62
N ASP A 70 -6.33 20.30 12.12
CA ASP A 70 -6.14 20.01 10.70
C ASP A 70 -6.49 18.55 10.34
N ILE A 71 -6.59 17.65 11.33
CA ILE A 71 -6.88 16.22 11.11
C ILE A 71 -8.36 15.95 11.39
N ASP A 72 -9.16 15.85 10.33
CA ASP A 72 -10.55 15.42 10.42
C ASP A 72 -10.64 13.89 10.42
N LYS A 73 -10.84 13.34 11.62
CA LYS A 73 -10.99 11.91 11.86
C LYS A 73 -12.24 11.32 11.19
N GLU A 74 -13.37 12.02 11.24
CA GLU A 74 -14.66 11.52 10.77
C GLU A 74 -14.65 11.36 9.26
N ASN A 75 -14.06 12.34 8.58
CA ASN A 75 -13.92 12.36 7.13
C ASN A 75 -12.65 11.66 6.63
N ALA A 76 -11.73 11.27 7.51
CA ALA A 76 -10.42 10.75 7.15
C ALA A 76 -9.66 11.66 6.17
N VAL A 77 -9.64 12.96 6.46
CA VAL A 77 -8.92 13.95 5.65
C VAL A 77 -7.98 14.80 6.51
N LEU A 78 -6.93 15.32 5.87
CA LEU A 78 -6.02 16.31 6.40
C LEU A 78 -6.24 17.64 5.67
N HIS A 79 -6.45 18.71 6.43
CA HIS A 79 -6.50 20.08 5.93
C HIS A 79 -5.09 20.66 5.94
N VAL A 80 -4.45 20.76 4.78
CA VAL A 80 -3.15 21.43 4.66
C VAL A 80 -3.42 22.91 4.51
N ARG A 81 -2.87 23.73 5.43
CA ARG A 81 -3.04 25.19 5.44
C ARG A 81 -1.88 25.92 4.74
N GLY A 82 -2.05 27.23 4.53
CA GLY A 82 -1.01 28.13 4.04
C GLY A 82 -1.02 28.35 2.51
N LYS A 83 0.16 28.61 1.93
CA LYS A 83 0.30 28.99 0.51
C LYS A 83 -0.25 27.93 -0.46
N TRP A 84 -0.12 26.66 -0.10
CA TRP A 84 -0.53 25.50 -0.89
C TRP A 84 -1.72 24.78 -0.24
N GLU A 85 -2.71 25.56 0.21
CA GLU A 85 -3.90 25.05 0.91
C GLU A 85 -4.62 23.99 0.08
N ARG A 86 -4.95 22.87 0.71
CA ARG A 86 -5.65 21.74 0.09
C ARG A 86 -6.20 20.78 1.14
N VAL A 87 -7.18 19.97 0.73
CA VAL A 87 -7.68 18.85 1.53
C VAL A 87 -7.12 17.56 0.94
N VAL A 88 -6.49 16.74 1.78
CA VAL A 88 -5.84 15.49 1.36
C VAL A 88 -6.48 14.33 2.12
N PRO A 89 -7.09 13.34 1.44
CA PRO A 89 -7.56 12.15 2.15
C PRO A 89 -6.39 11.37 2.74
N LEU A 90 -6.64 10.73 3.87
CA LEU A 90 -5.70 9.85 4.53
C LEU A 90 -6.20 8.40 4.46
N PRO A 91 -5.32 7.41 4.21
CA PRO A 91 -5.68 6.02 4.43
C PRO A 91 -6.11 5.82 5.90
N ARG A 92 -7.23 5.15 6.18
CA ARG A 92 -7.73 4.85 7.53
C ARG A 92 -6.71 4.16 8.44
N THR A 93 -5.88 3.27 7.91
CA THR A 93 -4.78 2.60 8.61
C THR A 93 -3.70 3.58 9.03
N ALA A 94 -3.30 4.47 8.13
CA ALA A 94 -2.37 5.55 8.43
C ALA A 94 -2.98 6.53 9.43
N LEU A 95 -4.24 6.91 9.22
CA LEU A 95 -5.00 7.78 10.12
C LEU A 95 -5.07 7.17 11.52
N LYS A 96 -5.42 5.89 11.66
CA LYS A 96 -5.43 5.20 12.95
C LYS A 96 -4.09 5.35 13.66
N LYS A 97 -2.98 5.11 12.95
CA LYS A 97 -1.64 5.23 13.56
C LYS A 97 -1.28 6.67 13.90
N ILE A 98 -1.65 7.63 13.04
CA ILE A 98 -1.49 9.06 13.27
C ILE A 98 -2.25 9.49 14.53
N LEU A 99 -3.50 9.06 14.69
CA LEU A 99 -4.32 9.34 15.86
C LEU A 99 -3.77 8.66 17.12
N GLU A 100 -3.29 7.42 17.04
CA GLU A 100 -2.59 6.75 18.16
C GLU A 100 -1.38 7.54 18.65
N LEU A 101 -0.58 8.09 17.72
CA LEU A 101 0.57 8.92 18.08
C LEU A 101 0.13 10.29 18.64
N ARG A 102 -0.90 10.90 18.05
CA ARG A 102 -1.45 12.17 18.53
C ARG A 102 -2.00 12.07 19.95
N ASP A 103 -2.83 11.04 20.19
CA ASP A 103 -3.59 10.84 21.42
C ASP A 103 -2.79 10.11 22.51
N ALA A 104 -1.48 9.87 22.29
CA ALA A 104 -0.61 9.27 23.28
C ALA A 104 -0.64 10.11 24.59
N PRO A 105 -0.77 9.50 25.79
CA PRO A 105 -1.01 10.23 27.05
C PRO A 105 0.03 11.32 27.38
N CYS A 106 1.25 11.16 26.90
CA CYS A 106 2.33 12.10 27.11
C CYS A 106 2.31 13.35 26.21
N ASN A 107 1.43 13.37 25.21
CA ASN A 107 1.32 14.46 24.23
C ASN A 107 0.29 15.52 24.64
N VAL A 108 -0.39 15.35 25.78
CA VAL A 108 -1.44 16.25 26.27
C VAL A 108 -1.00 17.71 26.32
N ARG A 109 0.26 17.98 26.72
CA ARG A 109 0.80 19.35 26.81
C ARG A 109 1.17 19.97 25.46
N GLU A 110 1.38 19.14 24.45
CA GLU A 110 1.87 19.52 23.12
C GLU A 110 0.76 19.47 22.05
N LYS A 111 -0.50 19.29 22.46
CA LYS A 111 -1.66 19.27 21.55
C LYS A 111 -1.72 20.54 20.70
N GLY A 112 -1.93 20.39 19.40
CA GLY A 112 -1.86 21.46 18.38
C GLY A 112 -0.45 21.94 18.05
N ARG A 113 0.57 21.32 18.65
CA ARG A 113 1.99 21.66 18.49
C ARG A 113 2.87 20.42 18.29
N LEU A 114 2.31 19.23 18.14
CA LEU A 114 3.09 17.99 18.06
C LEU A 114 4.06 18.00 16.88
N CYS A 115 3.62 18.57 15.76
CA CYS A 115 4.42 18.66 14.55
C CYS A 115 5.47 19.79 14.58
N ARG A 116 5.42 20.70 15.55
CA ARG A 116 6.36 21.83 15.66
C ARG A 116 7.72 21.37 16.17
N LEU A 117 8.53 20.82 15.28
CA LEU A 117 9.91 20.39 15.53
C LEU A 117 10.90 21.17 14.65
N ASP A 118 12.16 21.18 15.06
CA ASP A 118 13.23 21.70 14.22
C ASP A 118 13.44 20.83 12.97
N GLN A 119 13.57 21.47 11.81
CA GLN A 119 13.78 20.80 10.52
C GLN A 119 15.13 20.06 10.49
N GLY A 120 16.18 20.62 11.10
CA GLY A 120 17.49 19.98 11.19
C GLY A 120 17.43 18.69 12.00
N TYR A 121 16.72 18.70 13.12
CA TYR A 121 16.46 17.54 13.95
C TYR A 121 15.73 16.43 13.19
N VAL A 122 14.63 16.74 12.50
CA VAL A 122 13.89 15.73 11.71
C VAL A 122 14.77 15.12 10.63
N ARG A 123 15.52 15.94 9.88
CA ARG A 123 16.44 15.46 8.84
C ARG A 123 17.53 14.54 9.41
N ARG A 124 18.10 14.90 10.56
CA ARG A 124 19.10 14.06 11.24
C ARG A 124 18.52 12.69 11.61
N ILE A 125 17.31 12.64 12.17
CA ILE A 125 16.66 11.37 12.50
C ILE A 125 16.39 10.54 11.25
N PHE A 126 15.93 11.14 10.16
CA PHE A 126 15.74 10.45 8.88
C PHE A 126 17.05 9.82 8.38
N THR A 127 18.17 10.56 8.43
CA THR A 127 19.48 10.03 8.05
C THR A 127 19.90 8.85 8.93
N LEU A 128 19.65 8.90 10.24
CA LEU A 128 19.98 7.80 11.14
C LEU A 128 19.14 6.54 10.84
N ARG A 129 17.84 6.70 10.62
CA ARG A 129 16.94 5.58 10.25
C ARG A 129 17.26 5.02 8.87
N ALA A 130 17.70 5.85 7.93
CA ALA A 130 18.18 5.40 6.62
C ALA A 130 19.40 4.50 6.76
N LYS A 131 20.40 4.89 7.57
CA LYS A 131 21.59 4.09 7.83
C LYS A 131 21.26 2.74 8.46
N GLU A 132 20.36 2.70 9.44
CA GLU A 132 19.88 1.45 10.06
C GLU A 132 19.17 0.52 9.05
N ALA A 133 18.54 1.09 8.03
CA ALA A 133 17.91 0.34 6.94
C ALA A 133 18.90 -0.07 5.83
N GLY A 134 20.20 0.20 5.99
CA GLY A 134 21.23 -0.08 4.98
C GLY A 134 21.21 0.89 3.80
N LEU A 135 20.62 2.08 3.96
CA LEU A 135 20.49 3.10 2.92
C LEU A 135 21.48 4.24 3.18
N CYS A 136 22.05 4.81 2.10
CA CYS A 136 22.98 5.94 2.21
C CYS A 136 22.30 7.20 2.79
N SER A 137 21.09 7.51 2.30
CA SER A 137 20.27 8.60 2.83
C SER A 137 18.81 8.43 2.40
N VAL A 138 17.88 8.96 3.20
CA VAL A 138 16.48 9.15 2.82
C VAL A 138 16.07 10.53 3.32
N ASN A 139 15.64 11.39 2.40
CA ASN A 139 15.13 12.71 2.70
C ASN A 139 13.59 12.71 2.74
N PRO A 140 12.98 13.67 3.45
CA PRO A 140 11.55 13.94 3.36
C PRO A 140 11.02 14.03 1.92
N THR A 141 11.80 14.64 1.02
CA THR A 141 11.44 14.77 -0.39
C THR A 141 11.39 13.42 -1.10
N ASP A 142 12.26 12.47 -0.75
CA ASP A 142 12.29 11.14 -1.37
C ASP A 142 11.04 10.35 -1.02
N ILE A 143 10.58 10.45 0.23
CA ILE A 143 9.32 9.85 0.68
C ILE A 143 8.13 10.49 -0.04
N ARG A 144 8.13 11.81 -0.21
CA ARG A 144 7.08 12.54 -0.93
C ARG A 144 7.05 12.14 -2.41
N ASN A 145 8.20 12.06 -3.08
CA ASN A 145 8.32 11.64 -4.47
C ASN A 145 7.88 10.17 -4.62
N PHE A 146 8.17 9.32 -3.64
CA PHE A 146 7.62 7.96 -3.61
C PHE A 146 6.09 7.99 -3.58
N ARG A 147 5.48 8.82 -2.74
CA ARG A 147 4.01 8.92 -2.66
C ARG A 147 3.39 9.37 -3.98
N GLU A 148 4.01 10.31 -4.66
CA GLU A 148 3.63 10.73 -6.00
C GLU A 148 3.62 9.56 -6.99
N GLN A 149 4.76 8.87 -7.12
CA GLN A 149 4.89 7.73 -8.03
C GLN A 149 3.94 6.59 -7.65
N GLU A 150 3.72 6.37 -6.35
CA GLU A 150 2.78 5.37 -5.86
C GLU A 150 1.35 5.66 -6.31
N LEU A 151 0.90 6.92 -6.24
CA LEU A 151 -0.44 7.32 -6.69
C LEU A 151 -0.57 7.21 -8.22
N LEU A 152 0.45 7.62 -8.97
CA LEU A 152 0.46 7.51 -10.44
C LEU A 152 0.41 6.05 -10.90
N ARG A 153 1.19 5.16 -10.27
CA ARG A 153 1.16 3.71 -10.55
C ARG A 153 -0.19 3.05 -10.24
N GLN A 154 -1.06 3.73 -9.49
CA GLN A 154 -2.41 3.26 -9.16
C GLN A 154 -3.48 3.86 -10.07
N GLY A 155 -3.08 4.54 -11.14
CA GLY A 155 -4.02 5.13 -12.10
C GLY A 155 -4.71 6.39 -11.57
N VAL A 156 -4.20 7.02 -10.50
CA VAL A 156 -4.68 8.34 -10.11
C VAL A 156 -4.23 9.34 -11.18
N PRO A 157 -5.14 10.14 -11.78
CA PRO A 157 -4.78 11.10 -12.81
C PRO A 157 -3.72 12.10 -12.31
N LEU A 158 -2.79 12.49 -13.18
CA LEU A 158 -1.69 13.41 -12.83
C LEU A 158 -2.21 14.71 -12.21
N SER A 159 -3.26 15.31 -12.77
CA SER A 159 -3.89 16.53 -12.24
C SER A 159 -4.35 16.38 -10.79
N THR A 160 -4.90 15.20 -10.46
CA THR A 160 -5.34 14.84 -9.11
C THR A 160 -4.15 14.63 -8.16
N VAL A 161 -3.06 14.02 -8.64
CA VAL A 161 -1.81 13.89 -7.87
C VAL A 161 -1.17 15.26 -7.61
N GLU A 162 -1.16 16.14 -8.59
CA GLU A 162 -0.65 17.51 -8.45
C GLU A 162 -1.45 18.34 -7.44
N LEU A 163 -2.77 18.12 -7.36
CA LEU A 163 -3.61 18.69 -6.30
C LEU A 163 -3.18 18.16 -4.92
N VAL A 164 -3.05 16.85 -4.74
CA VAL A 164 -2.58 16.24 -3.47
C VAL A 164 -1.20 16.73 -3.06
N LEU A 165 -0.33 17.00 -4.03
CA LEU A 165 1.01 17.52 -3.77
C LEU A 165 1.03 19.05 -3.60
N GLY A 166 -0.04 19.77 -3.91
CA GLY A 166 -0.06 21.23 -3.88
C GLY A 166 0.92 21.84 -4.89
N ARG A 167 0.89 21.33 -6.13
CA ARG A 167 1.62 21.88 -7.30
C ARG A 167 0.71 22.65 -8.27
N GLY A 168 -0.60 22.41 -8.26
CA GLY A 168 -1.59 23.05 -9.16
C GLY A 168 -2.08 24.46 -8.77
N GLY A 169 -1.33 25.22 -7.95
CA GLY A 169 -1.74 26.55 -7.48
C GLY A 169 -2.85 26.54 -6.41
N ARG A 170 -3.48 27.70 -6.14
CA ARG A 170 -4.56 27.90 -5.13
C ARG A 170 -5.91 27.28 -5.52
N ARG A 171 -5.93 26.25 -6.37
CA ARG A 171 -7.17 25.59 -6.78
C ARG A 171 -7.60 24.59 -5.71
N ARG A 172 -8.82 24.76 -5.20
CA ARG A 172 -9.46 23.76 -4.32
C ARG A 172 -9.96 22.61 -5.17
N ALA A 173 -9.72 21.38 -4.71
CA ALA A 173 -10.30 20.20 -5.33
C ALA A 173 -11.83 20.26 -5.19
N GLY A 174 -12.54 19.98 -6.28
CA GLY A 174 -14.00 19.89 -6.24
C GLY A 174 -14.47 18.64 -5.49
N GLU A 175 -15.73 18.60 -5.07
CA GLU A 175 -16.30 17.43 -4.35
C GLU A 175 -16.11 16.11 -5.11
N ARG A 176 -16.30 16.13 -6.43
CA ARG A 176 -16.10 14.96 -7.30
C ARG A 176 -14.66 14.47 -7.31
N GLU A 177 -13.68 15.37 -7.31
CA GLU A 177 -12.24 15.03 -7.27
C GLU A 177 -11.86 14.46 -5.89
N LEU A 178 -12.40 15.04 -4.81
CA LEU A 178 -12.21 14.52 -3.45
C LEU A 178 -12.82 13.12 -3.27
N LEU A 179 -14.00 12.87 -3.84
CA LEU A 179 -14.62 11.55 -3.85
C LEU A 179 -13.79 10.53 -4.63
N GLN A 180 -13.27 10.91 -5.80
CA GLN A 180 -12.36 10.06 -6.58
C GLN A 180 -11.08 9.74 -5.80
N LEU A 181 -10.46 10.74 -5.18
CA LEU A 181 -9.27 10.56 -4.34
C LEU A 181 -9.55 9.63 -3.14
N ARG A 182 -10.67 9.83 -2.45
CA ARG A 182 -11.09 8.97 -1.33
C ARG A 182 -11.28 7.53 -1.77
N GLU A 183 -11.94 7.30 -2.90
CA GLU A 183 -12.10 5.96 -3.47
C GLU A 183 -10.75 5.36 -3.88
N SER A 184 -9.85 6.12 -4.52
CA SER A 184 -8.49 5.65 -4.83
C SER A 184 -7.70 5.26 -3.57
N PHE A 185 -7.79 6.04 -2.49
CA PHE A 185 -7.12 5.73 -1.23
C PHE A 185 -7.77 4.53 -0.52
N ARG A 186 -9.10 4.40 -0.58
CA ARG A 186 -9.83 3.23 -0.08
C ARG A 186 -9.45 1.96 -0.84
N LEU A 187 -9.27 2.04 -2.16
CA LEU A 187 -8.76 0.94 -2.97
C LEU A 187 -7.27 0.65 -2.69
N TRP A 188 -6.46 1.67 -2.43
CA TRP A 188 -5.07 1.51 -1.94
C TRP A 188 -5.05 0.75 -0.60
N GLU A 189 -5.99 1.06 0.31
CA GLU A 189 -6.11 0.36 1.59
C GLU A 189 -6.64 -1.05 1.43
N GLY A 190 -7.67 -1.23 0.61
CA GLY A 190 -8.16 -2.54 0.22
C GLY A 190 -7.04 -3.41 -0.36
N SER A 191 -6.22 -2.89 -1.26
CA SER A 191 -5.11 -3.62 -1.88
C SER A 191 -3.88 -3.82 -0.97
N ARG A 192 -3.64 -2.96 0.04
CA ARG A 192 -2.56 -3.17 1.03
C ARG A 192 -2.97 -3.94 2.27
N GLN A 193 -4.24 -3.88 2.70
CA GLN A 193 -4.80 -4.74 3.75
C GLN A 193 -5.23 -6.10 3.21
N ALA A 194 -5.75 -6.15 1.98
CA ALA A 194 -5.98 -7.36 1.20
C ALA A 194 -5.05 -7.36 -0.02
N GLY A 195 -3.80 -7.74 0.22
CA GLY A 195 -2.90 -8.33 -0.76
C GLY A 195 -2.78 -7.67 -2.14
N ARG A 196 -1.71 -6.88 -2.33
CA ARG A 196 -1.03 -6.82 -3.65
C ARG A 196 -0.66 -8.23 -4.13
N HIS A 197 -0.48 -9.14 -3.18
CA HIS A 197 -0.25 -10.55 -3.38
C HIS A 197 -1.50 -11.33 -3.78
N ASN A 198 -2.73 -10.82 -3.69
CA ASN A 198 -3.89 -11.63 -4.11
C ASN A 198 -4.56 -11.07 -5.36
N MET A 199 -3.75 -10.46 -6.23
CA MET A 199 -4.20 -9.86 -7.47
C MET A 199 -3.53 -10.55 -8.66
N VAL A 200 -4.33 -10.90 -9.65
CA VAL A 200 -3.88 -11.46 -10.93
C VAL A 200 -4.30 -10.48 -12.01
N SER A 201 -3.37 -10.07 -12.87
CA SER A 201 -3.66 -9.26 -14.05
C SER A 201 -3.25 -9.99 -15.31
N GLY A 202 -4.06 -9.87 -16.35
CA GLY A 202 -3.81 -10.57 -17.60
C GLY A 202 -4.92 -10.39 -18.61
N ARG A 203 -4.74 -10.99 -19.79
CA ARG A 203 -5.72 -10.93 -20.87
C ARG A 203 -6.94 -11.79 -20.54
N PRO A 204 -8.16 -11.25 -20.60
CA PRO A 204 -9.37 -12.05 -20.42
C PRO A 204 -9.64 -12.91 -21.67
N LEU A 205 -9.93 -14.19 -21.45
CA LEU A 205 -10.39 -15.12 -22.47
C LEU A 205 -11.69 -15.76 -21.99
N LEU A 206 -12.81 -15.46 -22.64
CA LEU A 206 -14.07 -16.10 -22.29
C LEU A 206 -14.07 -17.57 -22.71
N VAL A 207 -14.23 -18.47 -21.74
CA VAL A 207 -14.24 -19.92 -21.97
C VAL A 207 -15.67 -20.43 -22.11
N ARG A 208 -16.58 -19.98 -21.24
CA ARG A 208 -17.99 -20.39 -21.28
C ARG A 208 -18.89 -19.24 -20.86
N LYS A 209 -19.95 -19.00 -21.63
CA LYS A 209 -21.06 -18.09 -21.25
C LYS A 209 -22.32 -18.91 -21.04
N GLY A 210 -22.81 -18.94 -19.82
CA GLY A 210 -24.14 -19.44 -19.49
C GLY A 210 -25.14 -18.30 -19.29
N GLU A 211 -26.38 -18.66 -18.98
CA GLU A 211 -27.46 -17.67 -18.78
C GLU A 211 -27.20 -16.78 -17.56
N PHE A 212 -26.79 -17.37 -16.43
CA PHE A 212 -26.57 -16.64 -15.18
C PHE A 212 -25.09 -16.43 -14.83
N SER A 213 -24.20 -17.30 -15.31
CA SER A 213 -22.77 -17.25 -15.00
C SER A 213 -21.88 -17.46 -16.22
N CYS A 214 -20.69 -16.89 -16.17
CA CYS A 214 -19.64 -16.99 -17.16
C CYS A 214 -18.36 -17.50 -16.51
N LEU A 215 -17.60 -18.30 -17.24
CA LEU A 215 -16.25 -18.70 -16.92
C LEU A 215 -15.29 -17.98 -17.85
N VAL A 216 -14.42 -17.16 -17.28
CA VAL A 216 -13.39 -16.38 -17.97
C VAL A 216 -12.03 -16.84 -17.47
N HIS A 217 -11.08 -17.08 -18.37
CA HIS A 217 -9.69 -17.24 -18.00
C HIS A 217 -8.99 -15.88 -18.03
N VAL A 218 -8.27 -15.54 -16.97
CA VAL A 218 -7.34 -14.41 -16.96
C VAL A 218 -5.95 -14.98 -17.18
N VAL A 219 -5.40 -14.77 -18.38
CA VAL A 219 -4.10 -15.29 -18.79
C VAL A 219 -3.04 -14.24 -18.50
N THR A 220 -2.14 -14.53 -17.56
CA THR A 220 -1.06 -13.63 -17.18
C THR A 220 -0.02 -13.52 -18.31
N PRO A 221 0.84 -12.48 -18.32
CA PRO A 221 1.95 -12.38 -19.28
C PRO A 221 2.92 -13.58 -19.25
N SER A 222 2.96 -14.32 -18.13
CA SER A 222 3.73 -15.55 -17.99
C SER A 222 3.07 -16.79 -18.61
N GLY A 223 1.86 -16.65 -19.15
CA GLY A 223 1.08 -17.74 -19.74
C GLY A 223 0.22 -18.53 -18.75
N THR A 224 0.25 -18.19 -17.46
CA THR A 224 -0.55 -18.87 -16.44
C THR A 224 -2.01 -18.42 -16.54
N ALA A 225 -2.93 -19.38 -16.72
CA ALA A 225 -4.36 -19.10 -16.85
C ALA A 225 -5.09 -19.31 -15.51
N PHE A 226 -5.78 -18.28 -15.05
CA PHE A 226 -6.62 -18.32 -13.85
C PHE A 226 -8.10 -18.35 -14.24
N ALA A 227 -8.81 -19.40 -13.85
CA ALA A 227 -10.24 -19.53 -14.07
C ALA A 227 -11.02 -18.64 -13.09
N VAL A 228 -11.88 -17.77 -13.62
CA VAL A 228 -12.66 -16.80 -12.88
C VAL A 228 -14.12 -16.96 -13.25
N ARG A 229 -14.97 -17.20 -12.23
CA ARG A 229 -16.41 -17.31 -12.42
C ARG A 229 -17.07 -16.00 -12.02
N CYS A 230 -17.85 -15.43 -12.94
CA CYS A 230 -18.60 -14.20 -12.70
C CYS A 230 -20.02 -14.33 -13.22
N SER A 231 -20.90 -13.39 -12.83
CA SER A 231 -22.25 -13.35 -13.40
C SER A 231 -22.22 -12.83 -14.83
N THR A 232 -23.16 -13.29 -15.66
CA THR A 232 -23.29 -12.79 -17.04
C THR A 232 -23.53 -11.29 -17.08
N ARG A 233 -24.21 -10.74 -16.06
CA ARG A 233 -24.36 -9.29 -15.86
C ARG A 233 -23.03 -8.59 -15.57
N ALA A 234 -22.14 -9.17 -14.77
CA ALA A 234 -20.82 -8.60 -14.51
C ALA A 234 -19.95 -8.59 -15.77
N LEU A 235 -20.00 -9.65 -16.57
CA LEU A 235 -19.31 -9.72 -17.86
C LEU A 235 -19.73 -8.58 -18.80
N SER A 236 -21.05 -8.33 -18.92
CA SER A 236 -21.59 -7.26 -19.76
C SER A 236 -21.39 -5.85 -19.21
N ARG A 237 -21.38 -5.65 -17.89
CA ARG A 237 -21.18 -4.31 -17.30
C ARG A 237 -19.74 -3.83 -17.32
N LEU A 238 -18.79 -4.74 -17.41
CA LEU A 238 -17.36 -4.45 -17.34
C LEU A 238 -16.69 -4.51 -18.72
N ASP A 239 -17.46 -4.74 -19.78
CA ASP A 239 -17.00 -4.90 -21.17
C ASP A 239 -15.74 -5.78 -21.27
N ILE A 240 -15.67 -6.83 -20.45
CA ILE A 240 -14.46 -7.65 -20.25
C ILE A 240 -13.94 -8.24 -21.57
N ARG A 241 -14.81 -8.44 -22.56
CA ARG A 241 -14.43 -8.95 -23.87
C ARG A 241 -13.61 -7.95 -24.69
N ASP A 242 -13.83 -6.67 -24.48
CA ASP A 242 -13.21 -5.58 -25.26
C ASP A 242 -11.92 -5.07 -24.60
N LEU A 243 -11.64 -5.54 -23.36
CA LEU A 243 -10.44 -5.19 -22.62
C LEU A 243 -9.25 -6.04 -23.02
N GLN A 244 -8.12 -5.39 -23.31
CA GLN A 244 -6.85 -6.08 -23.54
C GLN A 244 -6.28 -6.71 -22.27
N GLU A 245 -6.58 -6.11 -21.11
CA GLU A 245 -6.10 -6.58 -19.81
C GLU A 245 -7.17 -6.34 -18.72
N VAL A 246 -7.31 -7.30 -17.81
CA VAL A 246 -8.18 -7.21 -16.64
C VAL A 246 -7.41 -7.63 -15.39
N SER A 247 -7.81 -7.07 -14.25
CA SER A 247 -7.30 -7.48 -12.94
C SER A 247 -8.41 -8.14 -12.12
N VAL A 248 -8.09 -9.26 -11.49
CA VAL A 248 -8.95 -9.96 -10.56
C VAL A 248 -8.26 -10.10 -9.21
N VAL A 249 -9.05 -10.08 -8.14
CA VAL A 249 -8.58 -10.07 -6.76
C VAL A 249 -9.30 -11.14 -5.95
N VAL A 250 -8.58 -11.80 -5.05
CA VAL A 250 -9.12 -12.80 -4.10
C VAL A 250 -8.79 -12.41 -2.66
N ARG A 251 -9.65 -12.71 -1.68
CA ARG A 251 -9.34 -12.42 -0.28
C ARG A 251 -8.41 -13.47 0.32
N SER A 252 -7.57 -13.09 1.28
CA SER A 252 -6.59 -14.01 1.89
C SER A 252 -7.21 -15.23 2.57
N LEU A 253 -8.44 -15.11 3.09
CA LEU A 253 -9.19 -16.24 3.67
C LEU A 253 -9.74 -17.21 2.62
N GLN A 254 -9.76 -16.82 1.34
CA GLN A 254 -10.21 -17.66 0.23
C GLN A 254 -9.06 -18.35 -0.51
N VAL A 255 -7.82 -17.95 -0.23
CA VAL A 255 -6.62 -18.63 -0.73
C VAL A 255 -6.34 -19.82 0.18
N LYS A 256 -6.49 -21.03 -0.35
CA LYS A 256 -6.21 -22.27 0.39
C LYS A 256 -4.83 -22.80 0.05
N LEU A 257 -4.10 -23.25 1.06
CA LEU A 257 -2.85 -23.98 0.89
C LEU A 257 -3.12 -25.47 1.12
N LEU A 258 -2.63 -26.30 0.21
CA LEU A 258 -2.83 -27.75 0.21
C LEU A 258 -1.47 -28.46 0.19
N PRO A 259 -1.37 -29.65 0.82
CA PRO A 259 -0.14 -30.44 0.81
C PRO A 259 0.11 -31.14 -0.54
N GLY A 260 -0.92 -31.27 -1.38
CA GLY A 260 -0.85 -31.95 -2.68
C GLY A 260 -1.72 -31.28 -3.73
N ARG A 261 -1.51 -31.70 -4.99
CA ARG A 261 -2.25 -31.19 -6.15
C ARG A 261 -3.69 -31.71 -6.14
N GLU A 262 -4.64 -30.80 -6.30
CA GLU A 262 -6.03 -31.12 -6.64
C GLU A 262 -6.23 -31.13 -8.16
N ARG A 263 -7.20 -31.90 -8.65
CA ARG A 263 -7.54 -31.96 -10.09
C ARG A 263 -8.33 -30.74 -10.60
N GLU A 264 -8.49 -29.72 -9.75
CA GLU A 264 -9.24 -28.49 -10.03
C GLU A 264 -8.45 -27.46 -10.86
N THR A 265 -9.17 -26.56 -11.52
CA THR A 265 -8.61 -25.65 -12.55
C THR A 265 -7.64 -24.60 -12.02
N ASN A 266 -7.78 -24.20 -10.76
CA ASN A 266 -6.98 -23.16 -10.11
C ASN A 266 -6.13 -23.76 -8.98
N CYS A 267 -5.41 -24.83 -9.29
CA CYS A 267 -4.48 -25.47 -8.35
C CYS A 267 -3.05 -25.34 -8.88
N PHE A 268 -2.25 -24.49 -8.22
CA PHE A 268 -0.93 -24.09 -8.69
C PHE A 268 0.15 -24.49 -7.70
N ARG A 269 1.28 -24.98 -8.21
CA ARG A 269 2.45 -25.29 -7.39
C ARG A 269 3.12 -24.00 -6.92
N ALA A 270 3.49 -23.93 -5.65
CA ALA A 270 4.08 -22.75 -5.02
C ALA A 270 5.11 -23.11 -3.96
N HIS A 271 5.91 -22.14 -3.55
CA HIS A 271 6.82 -22.25 -2.42
C HIS A 271 6.51 -21.19 -1.37
N VAL A 272 6.64 -21.54 -0.09
CA VAL A 272 6.46 -20.60 1.02
C VAL A 272 7.61 -19.58 1.04
N VAL A 273 7.28 -18.30 1.00
CA VAL A 273 8.25 -17.19 1.00
C VAL A 273 8.43 -16.61 2.39
N ASP A 274 7.34 -16.47 3.14
CA ASP A 274 7.33 -15.82 4.46
C ASP A 274 6.14 -16.33 5.30
N ILE A 275 6.30 -16.32 6.62
CA ILE A 275 5.29 -16.77 7.58
C ILE A 275 5.25 -15.76 8.74
N LEU A 276 4.06 -15.22 9.02
CA LEU A 276 3.82 -14.36 10.17
C LEU A 276 2.72 -14.96 11.03
N GLU A 277 3.10 -15.53 12.16
CA GLU A 277 2.18 -16.10 13.14
C GLU A 277 1.71 -15.04 14.13
N ARG A 278 0.41 -15.06 14.46
CA ARG A 278 -0.21 -14.19 15.46
C ARG A 278 -1.33 -14.92 16.18
N GLY A 279 -1.07 -15.36 17.41
CA GLY A 279 -2.06 -16.10 18.20
C GLY A 279 -2.42 -17.42 17.54
N GLU A 280 -3.70 -17.62 17.23
CA GLU A 280 -4.25 -18.85 16.66
C GLU A 280 -4.30 -18.89 15.12
N GLU A 281 -3.75 -17.87 14.46
CA GLU A 281 -3.71 -17.76 13.01
C GLU A 281 -2.30 -17.40 12.52
N ALA A 282 -2.02 -17.73 11.26
CA ALA A 282 -0.83 -17.24 10.58
C ALA A 282 -1.14 -16.74 9.18
N ARG A 283 -0.41 -15.70 8.78
CA ARG A 283 -0.35 -15.25 7.40
C ARG A 283 0.82 -15.95 6.73
N VAL A 284 0.54 -16.71 5.69
CA VAL A 284 1.53 -17.42 4.90
C VAL A 284 1.61 -16.80 3.53
N MET A 285 2.80 -16.29 3.20
CA MET A 285 3.13 -15.80 1.88
C MET A 285 3.70 -16.94 1.05
N VAL A 286 3.16 -17.11 -0.15
CA VAL A 286 3.62 -18.14 -1.10
C VAL A 286 3.87 -17.50 -2.45
N ARG A 287 4.75 -18.09 -3.25
CA ARG A 287 5.02 -17.67 -4.62
C ARG A 287 4.84 -18.85 -5.56
N LEU A 288 4.04 -18.67 -6.59
CA LEU A 288 3.82 -19.69 -7.62
C LEU A 288 5.14 -20.02 -8.31
N ALA A 289 5.35 -21.30 -8.59
CA ALA A 289 6.50 -21.79 -9.34
C ALA A 289 6.44 -21.31 -10.80
N GLU A 290 5.22 -21.20 -11.34
CA GLU A 290 4.94 -20.69 -12.68
C GLU A 290 4.50 -19.23 -12.58
N GLY A 291 5.15 -18.35 -13.35
CA GLY A 291 4.80 -16.92 -13.44
C GLY A 291 5.22 -16.04 -12.27
N GLY A 292 5.60 -16.62 -11.13
CA GLY A 292 6.16 -15.89 -10.00
C GLY A 292 5.17 -15.01 -9.24
N GLN A 293 3.86 -15.11 -9.54
CA GLN A 293 2.83 -14.44 -8.76
C GLN A 293 2.91 -14.89 -7.31
N GLU A 294 2.87 -13.93 -6.40
CA GLU A 294 2.77 -14.21 -4.97
C GLU A 294 1.31 -14.32 -4.57
N PHE A 295 1.01 -15.01 -3.48
CA PHE A 295 -0.28 -15.08 -2.79
C PHE A 295 -0.10 -15.02 -1.27
N CYS A 296 -1.09 -14.46 -0.59
CA CYS A 296 -1.21 -14.42 0.86
C CYS A 296 -2.43 -15.24 1.28
N ALA A 297 -2.18 -16.30 2.05
CA ALA A 297 -3.19 -17.11 2.71
C ALA A 297 -3.21 -16.82 4.21
N VAL A 298 -4.40 -16.86 4.82
CA VAL A 298 -4.54 -16.89 6.28
C VAL A 298 -4.91 -18.32 6.69
N LEU A 299 -4.11 -18.92 7.56
CA LEU A 299 -4.31 -20.29 8.06
C LEU A 299 -4.69 -20.25 9.54
N SER A 300 -5.60 -21.14 9.94
CA SER A 300 -5.85 -21.45 11.35
C SER A 300 -4.75 -22.35 11.92
N ARG A 301 -4.67 -22.44 13.25
CA ARG A 301 -3.77 -23.37 13.96
C ARG A 301 -3.87 -24.81 13.42
N ASP A 302 -5.06 -25.35 13.26
CA ASP A 302 -5.26 -26.71 12.72
C ASP A 302 -4.60 -26.91 11.35
N MET A 303 -4.70 -25.90 10.48
CA MET A 303 -4.09 -25.95 9.15
C MET A 303 -2.56 -25.78 9.23
N LEU A 304 -2.04 -25.00 10.18
CA LEU A 304 -0.61 -24.90 10.42
C LEU A 304 -0.01 -26.23 10.88
N GLU A 305 -0.70 -26.94 11.77
CA GLU A 305 -0.25 -28.25 12.27
C GLU A 305 -0.25 -29.32 11.18
N LYS A 306 -1.23 -29.27 10.26
CA LYS A 306 -1.34 -30.17 9.11
C LYS A 306 -0.31 -29.86 8.03
N LEU A 307 -0.22 -28.59 7.62
CA LEU A 307 0.66 -28.18 6.52
C LEU A 307 2.11 -28.07 6.97
N ARG A 308 2.37 -27.80 8.26
CA ARG A 308 3.69 -27.47 8.82
C ARG A 308 4.51 -26.60 7.87
N PRO A 309 4.01 -25.40 7.53
CA PRO A 309 4.67 -24.56 6.53
C PRO A 309 6.02 -24.10 7.09
N VAL A 310 7.04 -24.18 6.26
CA VAL A 310 8.38 -23.65 6.55
C VAL A 310 8.82 -22.88 5.31
N ARG A 311 9.59 -21.82 5.47
CA ARG A 311 10.13 -21.07 4.34
C ARG A 311 10.86 -22.00 3.36
N GLY A 312 10.55 -21.87 2.07
CA GLY A 312 11.06 -22.72 1.00
C GLY A 312 10.27 -24.02 0.78
N LYS A 313 9.37 -24.41 1.69
CA LYS A 313 8.56 -25.62 1.52
C LYS A 313 7.63 -25.50 0.32
N GLU A 314 7.55 -26.56 -0.47
CA GLU A 314 6.59 -26.68 -1.56
C GLU A 314 5.17 -26.90 -1.02
N VAL A 315 4.22 -26.16 -1.56
CA VAL A 315 2.79 -26.23 -1.25
C VAL A 315 1.97 -25.99 -2.51
N TRP A 316 0.69 -26.34 -2.47
CA TRP A 316 -0.25 -26.08 -3.57
C TRP A 316 -1.22 -24.97 -3.19
N VAL A 317 -1.32 -23.95 -4.04
CA VAL A 317 -2.29 -22.85 -3.90
C VAL A 317 -3.56 -23.26 -4.62
N PHE A 318 -4.67 -23.25 -3.91
CA PHE A 318 -6.00 -23.51 -4.45
C PHE A 318 -6.93 -22.32 -4.20
N ILE A 319 -7.57 -21.85 -5.27
CA ILE A 319 -8.52 -20.74 -5.24
C ILE A 319 -9.74 -21.11 -6.08
N ARG A 320 -10.95 -21.08 -5.52
CA ARG A 320 -12.12 -21.41 -6.33
C ARG A 320 -12.40 -20.30 -7.35
N PRO A 321 -12.86 -20.64 -8.57
CA PRO A 321 -13.16 -19.63 -9.59
C PRO A 321 -14.11 -18.52 -9.12
N GLU A 322 -15.09 -18.84 -8.28
CA GLU A 322 -16.05 -17.90 -7.70
C GLU A 322 -15.50 -17.01 -6.58
N ASP A 323 -14.32 -17.32 -6.03
CA ASP A 323 -13.69 -16.50 -5.00
C ASP A 323 -12.98 -15.27 -5.60
N PHE A 324 -12.75 -15.25 -6.92
CA PHE A 324 -12.20 -14.10 -7.63
C PHE A 324 -13.25 -13.01 -7.88
N THR A 325 -12.82 -11.76 -7.73
CA THR A 325 -13.60 -10.57 -8.04
C THR A 325 -12.86 -9.67 -9.02
N PHE A 326 -13.53 -9.19 -10.07
CA PHE A 326 -12.93 -8.23 -10.99
C PHE A 326 -12.67 -6.90 -10.28
N GLY A 327 -11.42 -6.46 -10.26
CA GLY A 327 -11.10 -5.06 -9.99
C GLY A 327 -11.66 -4.22 -11.14
N ARG A 328 -12.18 -3.01 -10.86
CA ARG A 328 -12.62 -2.12 -11.95
C ARG A 328 -11.47 -1.94 -12.93
N ALA A 329 -11.72 -2.26 -14.20
CA ALA A 329 -10.77 -2.13 -15.29
C ALA A 329 -10.24 -0.70 -15.34
N PHE A 330 -8.92 -0.56 -15.27
CA PHE A 330 -8.26 0.66 -15.67
C PHE A 330 -8.29 0.70 -17.19
N ALA A 331 -9.27 1.38 -17.76
CA ALA A 331 -9.13 1.86 -19.13
C ALA A 331 -7.99 2.88 -19.11
N LEU A 332 -6.79 2.47 -19.54
CA LEU A 332 -5.78 3.43 -19.97
C LEU A 332 -6.34 4.10 -21.23
N PRO A 333 -6.49 5.44 -21.25
CA PRO A 333 -6.76 6.13 -22.51
C PRO A 333 -5.57 5.88 -23.45
N VAL A 334 -5.89 5.55 -24.69
CA VAL A 334 -4.94 5.42 -25.82
C VAL A 334 -4.18 6.73 -26.02
#